data_AF-A0A3E5AQ31-F1
#
_entry.id   AF-A0A3E5AQ31-F1
#
_cell.length_a   1.000
_cell.length_b   1.000
_cell.length_c   1.000
_cell.angle_alpha   90.00
_cell.angle_beta   90.00
_cell.angle_gamma   90.00
#
_symmetry.space_group_name_H-M   'P 1'
#
loop_
_entity.id
_entity.type
_entity.pdbx_description
1 polymer ?
#
loop_
_entity_poly.entity_id
_entity_poly.type
_entity_poly.pdbx_seq_one_letter_code
_entity_poly.pdbx_strand_id
1 'polypeptide(L)'
;MRASLDTNVIIHLYRAELQGILFDLFDEGVFIYEQIRSMELEHHGQDILTKVDSDINAGKIELFTDQKLKDLAVYKMFENNVRENRILYNAGDLGEVYAISLAQTIGAYSLVTDDTKQGGPYMSLLQLDYDIMPFTFADVLILRYLMGIVDAEQTVEDFELVNNQSQLNWSFRSQISKFIKRFFKEPYREEERQWIKDLATKYNISIKQKLAELSSKLT
;
A
#
# COMPACT_ATOMS: atom_id res chain seq x y z
N MET A 1 11.99 1.73 -2.37
CA MET A 1 11.10 1.46 -1.21
C MET A 1 10.60 0.02 -1.25
N ARG A 2 10.36 -0.56 -0.07
CA ARG A 2 9.82 -1.92 0.12
C ARG A 2 8.38 -1.86 0.63
N ALA A 3 7.50 -2.75 0.15
CA ALA A 3 6.11 -2.76 0.58
C ALA A 3 5.54 -4.16 0.85
N SER A 4 4.88 -4.29 2.00
CA SER A 4 3.95 -5.39 2.28
C SER A 4 2.57 -5.04 1.75
N LEU A 5 1.87 -6.00 1.16
CA LEU A 5 0.53 -5.77 0.63
C LEU A 5 -0.54 -6.46 1.46
N ASP A 6 -1.61 -5.71 1.72
CA ASP A 6 -2.89 -6.23 2.16
C ASP A 6 -3.69 -6.84 0.98
N THR A 7 -4.56 -7.81 1.29
CA THR A 7 -5.43 -8.53 0.33
C THR A 7 -6.25 -7.56 -0.53
N ASN A 8 -6.89 -6.56 0.09
CA ASN A 8 -7.81 -5.67 -0.61
C ASN A 8 -7.12 -4.87 -1.72
N VAL A 9 -5.93 -4.34 -1.44
CA VAL A 9 -5.14 -3.58 -2.43
C VAL A 9 -4.74 -4.45 -3.61
N ILE A 10 -4.35 -5.70 -3.34
CA ILE A 10 -4.04 -6.68 -4.40
C ILE A 10 -5.28 -6.86 -5.27
N ILE A 11 -6.44 -7.13 -4.67
CA ILE A 11 -7.70 -7.31 -5.38
C ILE A 11 -8.02 -6.09 -6.25
N HIS A 12 -7.96 -4.88 -5.67
CA HIS A 12 -8.35 -3.65 -6.36
C HIS A 12 -7.47 -3.37 -7.59
N LEU A 13 -6.14 -3.47 -7.43
CA LEU A 13 -5.20 -3.16 -8.51
C LEU A 13 -5.21 -4.24 -9.60
N TYR A 14 -5.32 -5.52 -9.24
CA TYR A 14 -5.32 -6.60 -10.24
C TYR A 14 -6.62 -6.68 -11.04
N ARG A 15 -7.78 -6.38 -10.42
CA ARG A 15 -9.06 -6.28 -11.13
C ARG A 15 -9.07 -5.12 -12.12
N ALA A 16 -8.36 -4.04 -11.80
CA ALA A 16 -8.15 -2.91 -12.71
C ALA A 16 -7.04 -3.14 -13.74
N GLU A 17 -6.31 -4.26 -13.69
CA GLU A 17 -5.11 -4.53 -14.51
C GLU A 17 -3.97 -3.52 -14.31
N LEU A 18 -3.92 -2.90 -13.13
CA LEU A 18 -2.98 -1.85 -12.75
C LEU A 18 -1.98 -2.28 -11.66
N GLN A 19 -1.77 -3.59 -11.47
CA GLN A 19 -0.79 -4.10 -10.51
C GLN A 19 0.65 -3.63 -10.78
N GLY A 20 0.98 -3.30 -12.03
CA GLY A 20 2.30 -2.77 -12.42
C GLY A 20 2.73 -1.54 -11.60
N ILE A 21 1.75 -0.76 -11.14
CA ILE A 21 1.94 0.45 -10.32
C ILE A 21 2.72 0.14 -9.03
N LEU A 22 2.49 -1.03 -8.43
CA LEU A 22 3.21 -1.45 -7.22
C LEU A 22 4.69 -1.64 -7.51
N PHE A 23 5.02 -2.25 -8.65
CA PHE A 23 6.40 -2.59 -9.00
C PHE A 23 7.20 -1.35 -9.45
N ASP A 24 6.53 -0.37 -10.06
CA ASP A 24 7.15 0.89 -10.46
C ASP A 24 7.52 1.75 -9.24
N LEU A 25 6.68 1.74 -8.19
CA LEU A 25 6.89 2.57 -7.00
C LEU A 25 7.79 1.89 -5.95
N PHE A 26 7.61 0.59 -5.74
CA PHE A 26 8.32 -0.19 -4.72
C PHE A 26 9.46 -1.00 -5.35
N ASP A 27 10.42 -0.27 -5.91
CA ASP A 27 11.60 -0.77 -6.63
C ASP A 27 12.53 -1.69 -5.83
N GLU A 28 12.50 -1.62 -4.50
CA GLU A 28 13.29 -2.50 -3.62
C GLU A 28 12.56 -3.80 -3.27
N GLY A 29 11.28 -3.93 -3.62
CA GLY A 29 10.53 -5.18 -3.51
C GLY A 29 9.14 -5.04 -2.93
N VAL A 30 8.24 -5.88 -3.46
CA VAL A 30 6.86 -6.06 -3.03
C VAL A 30 6.71 -7.46 -2.48
N PHE A 31 6.06 -7.63 -1.34
CA PHE A 31 5.93 -8.94 -0.68
C PHE A 31 4.55 -9.16 -0.06
N ILE A 32 4.21 -10.43 0.03
CA ILE A 32 3.02 -10.93 0.71
C ILE A 32 3.37 -12.17 1.54
N TYR A 33 2.59 -12.42 2.57
CA TYR A 33 2.67 -13.65 3.33
C TYR A 33 1.82 -14.75 2.67
N GLU A 34 2.25 -16.00 2.75
CA GLU A 34 1.65 -17.11 2.00
C GLU A 34 0.14 -17.28 2.24
N GLN A 35 -0.35 -16.99 3.45
CA GLN A 35 -1.79 -17.07 3.75
C GLN A 35 -2.63 -16.04 2.98
N ILE A 36 -2.07 -14.87 2.63
CA ILE A 36 -2.77 -13.89 1.78
C ILE A 36 -3.02 -14.53 0.41
N ARG A 37 -2.02 -15.20 -0.17
CA ARG A 37 -2.23 -15.95 -1.41
C ARG A 37 -3.18 -17.13 -1.17
N SER A 38 -2.81 -18.07 -0.30
CA SER A 38 -3.42 -19.41 -0.25
C SER A 38 -4.80 -19.45 0.39
N MET A 39 -5.18 -18.43 1.16
CA MET A 39 -6.47 -18.37 1.83
C MET A 39 -7.23 -17.12 1.40
N GLU A 40 -6.69 -15.92 1.61
CA GLU A 40 -7.46 -14.68 1.41
C GLU A 40 -7.86 -14.49 -0.06
N LEU A 41 -6.91 -14.60 -0.99
CA LEU A 41 -7.20 -14.48 -2.42
C LEU A 41 -8.02 -15.66 -2.96
N GLU A 42 -7.88 -16.86 -2.40
CA GLU A 42 -8.74 -18.01 -2.74
C GLU A 42 -10.20 -17.80 -2.32
N HIS A 43 -10.48 -17.01 -1.26
CA HIS A 43 -11.86 -16.71 -0.86
C HIS A 43 -12.43 -15.44 -1.49
N HIS A 44 -11.60 -14.42 -1.72
CA HIS A 44 -12.07 -13.07 -2.07
C HIS A 44 -11.65 -12.59 -3.48
N GLY A 45 -10.66 -13.24 -4.09
CA GLY A 45 -10.02 -12.79 -5.33
C GLY A 45 -9.68 -13.92 -6.31
N GLN A 46 -10.51 -14.97 -6.38
CA GLN A 46 -10.25 -16.12 -7.27
C GLN A 46 -10.03 -15.71 -8.73
N ASP A 47 -10.73 -14.67 -9.16
CA ASP A 47 -10.66 -14.11 -10.52
C ASP A 47 -9.29 -13.54 -10.89
N ILE A 48 -8.45 -13.18 -9.90
CA ILE A 48 -7.12 -12.60 -10.13
C ILE A 48 -5.97 -13.56 -9.84
N LEU A 49 -6.23 -14.76 -9.30
CA LEU A 49 -5.19 -15.69 -8.84
C LEU A 49 -4.14 -16.00 -9.93
N THR A 50 -4.57 -16.29 -11.16
CA THR A 50 -3.65 -16.58 -12.26
C THR A 50 -2.66 -15.44 -12.52
N LYS A 51 -3.12 -14.18 -12.42
CA LYS A 51 -2.27 -13.00 -12.62
C LYS A 51 -1.31 -12.82 -11.45
N VAL A 52 -1.81 -12.96 -10.22
CA VAL A 52 -0.98 -12.87 -9.00
C VAL A 52 0.11 -13.96 -9.00
N ASP A 53 -0.26 -15.20 -9.29
CA ASP A 53 0.67 -16.32 -9.38
C ASP A 53 1.71 -16.11 -10.49
N SER A 54 1.30 -15.52 -11.62
CA SER A 54 2.23 -15.14 -12.69
C SER A 54 3.27 -14.12 -12.20
N ASP A 55 2.86 -13.08 -11.47
CA ASP A 55 3.77 -12.06 -10.94
C ASP A 55 4.63 -12.57 -9.77
N ILE A 56 4.15 -13.53 -8.97
CA ILE A 56 4.95 -14.27 -7.98
C ILE A 56 6.03 -15.11 -8.69
N ASN A 57 5.64 -15.91 -9.69
CA ASN A 57 6.56 -16.77 -10.43
C ASN A 57 7.60 -15.97 -11.22
N ALA A 58 7.23 -14.77 -11.67
CA ALA A 58 8.15 -13.83 -12.31
C ALA A 58 9.06 -13.08 -11.33
N GLY A 59 8.89 -13.28 -10.02
CA GLY A 59 9.67 -12.64 -8.96
C GLY A 59 9.33 -11.16 -8.72
N LYS A 60 8.22 -10.66 -9.27
CA LYS A 60 7.75 -9.29 -9.00
C LYS A 60 7.11 -9.15 -7.62
N ILE A 61 6.47 -10.22 -7.15
CA ILE A 61 5.98 -10.34 -5.77
C ILE A 61 6.77 -11.44 -5.07
N GLU A 62 7.44 -11.08 -3.99
CA GLU A 62 8.14 -12.02 -3.14
C GLU A 62 7.16 -12.67 -2.16
N LEU A 63 6.93 -13.98 -2.31
CA LEU A 63 6.13 -14.77 -1.39
C LEU A 63 6.96 -15.16 -0.15
N PHE A 64 6.49 -14.77 1.03
CA PHE A 64 7.04 -15.20 2.31
C PHE A 64 6.25 -16.37 2.85
N THR A 65 6.89 -17.53 2.88
CA THR A 65 6.37 -18.75 3.53
C THR A 65 6.92 -18.87 4.94
N ASP A 66 6.27 -19.69 5.76
CA ASP A 66 6.78 -20.10 7.07
C ASP A 66 8.22 -20.63 6.98
N GLN A 67 8.50 -21.46 5.98
CA GLN A 67 9.83 -22.02 5.79
C GLN A 67 10.85 -20.92 5.51
N LYS A 68 10.52 -19.96 4.64
CA LYS A 68 11.41 -18.84 4.34
C LYS A 68 11.66 -17.96 5.56
N LEU A 69 10.64 -17.68 6.36
CA LEU A 69 10.79 -16.94 7.62
C LEU A 69 11.64 -17.72 8.64
N LYS A 70 11.56 -19.05 8.66
CA LYS A 70 12.40 -19.93 9.50
C LYS A 70 13.86 -19.91 9.02
N ASP A 71 14.08 -19.97 7.72
CA ASP A 71 15.42 -19.92 7.11
C ASP A 71 16.11 -18.58 7.37
N LEU A 72 15.33 -17.49 7.42
CA LEU A 72 15.79 -16.15 7.83
C LEU A 72 15.91 -15.98 9.35
N ALA A 73 15.57 -17.01 10.15
CA ALA A 73 15.56 -16.98 11.61
C ALA A 73 14.63 -15.92 12.25
N VAL A 74 13.60 -15.46 11.53
CA VAL A 74 12.66 -14.42 11.98
C VAL A 74 11.24 -14.95 12.23
N TYR A 75 10.96 -16.22 11.96
CA TYR A 75 9.61 -16.80 12.10
C TYR A 75 8.95 -16.57 13.47
N LYS A 76 9.69 -16.76 14.57
CA LYS A 76 9.15 -16.50 15.91
C LYS A 76 8.78 -15.03 16.15
N MET A 77 9.53 -14.11 15.55
CA MET A 77 9.20 -12.68 15.59
C MET A 77 7.92 -12.41 14.81
N PHE A 78 7.77 -13.01 13.63
CA PHE A 78 6.54 -12.95 12.85
C PHE A 78 5.33 -13.47 13.63
N GLU A 79 5.42 -14.64 14.25
CA GLU A 79 4.32 -15.20 15.07
C GLU A 79 3.91 -14.27 16.21
N ASN A 80 4.89 -13.63 16.87
CA ASN A 80 4.61 -12.66 17.93
C ASN A 80 3.88 -11.43 17.38
N ASN A 81 4.37 -10.86 16.27
CA ASN A 81 3.74 -9.73 15.59
C ASN A 81 2.30 -10.07 15.16
N VAL A 82 2.07 -11.27 14.60
CA VAL A 82 0.72 -11.74 14.24
C VAL A 82 -0.19 -11.78 15.46
N ARG A 83 0.28 -12.33 16.58
CA ARG A 83 -0.52 -12.40 17.81
C ARG A 83 -0.87 -11.02 18.35
N GLU A 84 0.07 -10.08 18.34
CA GLU A 84 -0.15 -8.70 18.80
C GLU A 84 -1.13 -7.95 17.89
N ASN A 85 -0.92 -8.04 16.57
CA ASN A 85 -1.81 -7.41 15.60
C ASN A 85 -3.22 -8.01 15.61
N ARG A 86 -3.40 -9.32 15.91
CA ARG A 86 -4.73 -9.92 16.12
C ARG A 86 -5.49 -9.36 17.33
N ILE A 87 -4.80 -8.77 18.30
CA ILE A 87 -5.44 -8.12 19.45
C ILE A 87 -5.89 -6.71 19.06
N LEU A 88 -5.10 -6.01 18.24
CA LEU A 88 -5.36 -4.65 17.79
C LEU A 88 -6.45 -4.58 16.72
N TYR A 89 -6.43 -5.53 15.78
CA TYR A 89 -7.33 -5.58 14.65
C TYR A 89 -8.37 -6.70 14.85
N ASN A 90 -9.58 -6.50 14.32
CA ASN A 90 -10.65 -7.49 14.46
C ASN A 90 -10.20 -8.85 13.92
N ALA A 91 -10.42 -9.91 14.71
CA ALA A 91 -9.95 -11.28 14.41
C ALA A 91 -10.44 -11.89 13.08
N GLY A 92 -11.39 -11.25 12.40
CA GLY A 92 -11.91 -11.66 11.10
C GLY A 92 -11.09 -11.16 9.90
N ASP A 93 -10.18 -10.20 10.07
CA ASP A 93 -9.41 -9.62 8.97
C ASP A 93 -7.95 -10.08 9.01
N LEU A 94 -7.74 -11.34 8.61
CA LEU A 94 -6.42 -11.97 8.71
C LEU A 94 -5.43 -11.44 7.66
N GLY A 95 -5.94 -10.99 6.49
CA GLY A 95 -5.13 -10.36 5.45
C GLY A 95 -4.34 -9.16 5.98
N GLU A 96 -5.05 -8.21 6.61
CA GLU A 96 -4.47 -7.02 7.23
C GLU A 96 -3.42 -7.39 8.28
N VAL A 97 -3.77 -8.30 9.20
CA VAL A 97 -2.89 -8.80 10.27
C VAL A 97 -1.61 -9.39 9.70
N TYR A 98 -1.68 -10.23 8.68
CA TYR A 98 -0.49 -10.83 8.10
C TYR A 98 0.37 -9.82 7.36
N ALA A 99 -0.24 -8.89 6.63
CA ALA A 99 0.48 -7.87 5.88
C ALA A 99 1.30 -6.95 6.79
N ILE A 100 0.70 -6.42 7.87
CA ILE A 100 1.41 -5.58 8.83
C ILE A 100 2.44 -6.37 9.64
N SER A 101 2.13 -7.60 10.05
CA SER A 101 3.08 -8.43 10.82
C SER A 101 4.30 -8.81 9.99
N LEU A 102 4.11 -9.06 8.69
CA LEU A 102 5.22 -9.31 7.78
C LEU A 102 6.07 -8.06 7.64
N ALA A 103 5.44 -6.89 7.44
CA ALA A 103 6.13 -5.60 7.34
C ALA A 103 7.02 -5.34 8.57
N GLN A 104 6.49 -5.52 9.77
CA GLN A 104 7.23 -5.37 11.04
C GLN A 104 8.39 -6.36 11.16
N THR A 105 8.22 -7.57 10.62
CA THR A 105 9.23 -8.63 10.79
C THR A 105 10.42 -8.47 9.86
N ILE A 106 10.18 -8.11 8.59
CA ILE A 106 11.23 -8.07 7.57
C ILE A 106 11.82 -6.67 7.35
N GLY A 107 11.41 -5.70 8.18
CA GLY A 107 11.85 -4.30 8.10
C GLY A 107 11.35 -3.61 6.83
N ALA A 108 10.07 -3.81 6.50
CA ALA A 108 9.44 -3.08 5.41
C ALA A 108 9.24 -1.61 5.76
N TYR A 109 9.56 -0.72 4.84
CA TYR A 109 9.28 0.71 5.03
C TYR A 109 7.80 1.05 4.91
N SER A 110 7.01 0.21 4.24
CA SER A 110 5.64 0.54 3.87
C SER A 110 4.68 -0.65 3.98
N LEU A 111 3.43 -0.33 4.31
CA LEU A 111 2.27 -1.20 4.14
C LEU A 111 1.35 -0.55 3.11
N VAL A 112 0.88 -1.29 2.12
CA VAL A 112 -0.20 -0.81 1.23
C VAL A 112 -1.50 -1.47 1.62
N THR A 113 -2.46 -0.67 2.07
CA THR A 113 -3.80 -1.10 2.52
C THR A 113 -4.81 0.00 2.24
N ASP A 114 -6.01 -0.38 1.80
CA ASP A 114 -7.14 0.52 1.59
C ASP A 114 -8.07 0.59 2.80
N ASP A 115 -7.79 -0.17 3.86
CA ASP A 115 -8.56 -0.09 5.09
C ASP A 115 -8.19 1.16 5.90
N THR A 116 -8.93 2.22 5.58
CA THR A 116 -8.83 3.55 6.18
C THR A 116 -9.82 3.78 7.32
N LYS A 117 -10.54 2.75 7.78
CA LYS A 117 -11.49 2.88 8.89
C LYS A 117 -10.76 3.21 10.19
N GLN A 118 -11.45 3.85 11.14
CA GLN A 118 -10.89 4.04 12.48
C GLN A 118 -10.65 2.67 13.13
N GLY A 119 -9.44 2.47 13.64
CA GLY A 119 -8.99 1.16 14.14
C GLY A 119 -8.55 0.17 13.04
N GLY A 120 -8.62 0.54 11.76
CA GLY A 120 -7.99 -0.21 10.67
C GLY A 120 -6.47 0.01 10.59
N PRO A 121 -5.73 -0.80 9.82
CA PRO A 121 -4.28 -0.76 9.73
C PRO A 121 -3.75 0.59 9.23
N TYR A 122 -4.40 1.24 8.25
CA TYR A 122 -3.94 2.55 7.77
C TYR A 122 -3.95 3.59 8.89
N MET A 123 -5.10 3.76 9.55
CA MET A 123 -5.26 4.77 10.60
C MET A 123 -4.45 4.45 11.85
N SER A 124 -4.32 3.17 12.20
CA SER A 124 -3.56 2.72 13.37
C SER A 124 -2.07 2.95 13.17
N LEU A 125 -1.54 2.61 11.99
CA LEU A 125 -0.12 2.86 11.67
C LEU A 125 0.24 4.33 11.63
N LEU A 126 -0.69 5.24 11.35
CA LEU A 126 -0.41 6.69 11.46
C LEU A 126 -0.26 7.13 12.92
N GLN A 127 -1.03 6.55 13.83
CA GLN A 127 -1.10 6.95 15.24
C GLN A 127 -0.10 6.23 16.15
N LEU A 128 0.24 4.97 15.83
CA LEU A 128 1.12 4.11 16.63
C LEU A 128 2.56 4.19 16.13
N ASP A 129 3.52 4.33 17.04
CA ASP A 129 4.94 4.52 16.76
C ASP A 129 5.63 3.27 16.16
N TYR A 130 5.29 2.96 14.91
CA TYR A 130 5.91 1.94 14.08
C TYR A 130 6.65 2.59 12.91
N ASP A 131 7.83 2.06 12.58
CA ASP A 131 8.63 2.44 11.41
C ASP A 131 8.06 1.89 10.08
N ILE A 132 6.73 1.95 9.92
CA ILE A 132 6.02 1.48 8.73
C ILE A 132 5.07 2.57 8.28
N MET A 133 5.29 3.06 7.06
CA MET A 133 4.44 4.08 6.45
C MET A 133 3.25 3.43 5.73
N PRO A 134 2.00 3.68 6.14
CA PRO A 134 0.84 3.13 5.45
C PRO A 134 0.55 3.95 4.18
N PHE A 135 0.13 3.28 3.11
CA PHE A 135 -0.33 3.91 1.87
C PHE A 135 -1.61 3.24 1.40
N THR A 136 -2.56 4.03 0.91
CA THR A 136 -3.67 3.51 0.08
C THR A 136 -3.22 3.38 -1.36
N PHE A 137 -4.01 2.73 -2.22
CA PHE A 137 -3.76 2.75 -3.67
C PHE A 137 -3.77 4.20 -4.20
N ALA A 138 -4.61 5.08 -3.64
CA ALA A 138 -4.69 6.48 -4.05
C ALA A 138 -3.42 7.25 -3.67
N ASP A 139 -2.83 6.98 -2.50
CA ASP A 139 -1.54 7.56 -2.11
C ASP A 139 -0.43 7.10 -3.07
N VAL A 140 -0.43 5.81 -3.44
CA VAL A 140 0.51 5.23 -4.42
C VAL A 140 0.40 5.93 -5.78
N LEU A 141 -0.83 6.16 -6.27
CA LEU A 141 -1.07 6.88 -7.53
C LEU A 141 -0.55 8.32 -7.49
N ILE A 142 -0.83 9.05 -6.40
CA ILE A 142 -0.35 10.42 -6.21
C ILE A 142 1.19 10.44 -6.17
N LEU A 143 1.81 9.51 -5.44
CA LEU A 143 3.27 9.43 -5.36
C LEU A 143 3.91 9.14 -6.72
N ARG A 144 3.35 8.21 -7.50
CA ARG A 144 3.82 7.89 -8.86
C ARG A 144 3.79 9.13 -9.77
N TYR A 145 2.70 9.91 -9.71
CA TYR A 145 2.61 11.19 -10.43
C TYR A 145 3.61 12.24 -9.91
N LEU A 146 3.74 12.38 -8.59
CA LEU A 146 4.71 13.29 -8.00
C LEU A 146 6.13 12.97 -8.46
N MET A 147 6.50 11.70 -8.53
CA MET A 147 7.80 11.23 -9.03
C MET A 147 8.00 11.40 -10.54
N GLY A 148 6.94 11.75 -11.29
CA GLY A 148 7.01 11.97 -12.73
C GLY A 148 7.04 10.67 -13.54
N ILE A 149 6.60 9.55 -12.96
CA ILE A 149 6.49 8.26 -13.66
C ILE A 149 5.33 8.29 -14.66
N VAL A 150 4.25 9.02 -14.33
CA VAL A 150 3.08 9.26 -15.19
C VAL A 150 2.66 10.73 -15.13
N ASP A 151 1.81 11.15 -16.07
CA ASP A 151 1.19 12.47 -16.08
C ASP A 151 -0.12 12.53 -15.25
N ALA A 152 -0.72 13.72 -15.18
CA ALA A 152 -1.91 13.97 -14.38
C ALA A 152 -3.14 13.25 -14.96
N GLU A 153 -3.30 13.25 -16.28
CA GLU A 153 -4.37 12.56 -17.01
C GLU A 153 -4.39 11.07 -16.70
N GLN A 154 -3.28 10.35 -16.92
CA GLN A 154 -3.19 8.92 -16.64
C GLN A 154 -3.44 8.62 -15.16
N THR A 155 -3.02 9.50 -14.25
CA THR A 155 -3.24 9.33 -12.81
C THR A 155 -4.72 9.40 -12.45
N VAL A 156 -5.48 10.29 -13.09
CA VAL A 156 -6.93 10.39 -12.90
C VAL A 156 -7.63 9.17 -13.51
N GLU A 157 -7.25 8.77 -14.72
CA GLU A 157 -7.81 7.59 -15.39
C GLU A 157 -7.59 6.31 -14.57
N ASP A 158 -6.37 6.10 -14.08
CA ASP A 158 -6.02 4.94 -13.26
C ASP A 158 -6.79 4.94 -11.93
N PHE A 159 -6.95 6.12 -11.30
CA PHE A 159 -7.76 6.24 -10.08
C PHE A 159 -9.20 5.83 -10.34
N GLU A 160 -9.83 6.39 -11.38
CA GLU A 160 -11.23 6.11 -11.70
C GLU A 160 -11.41 4.64 -12.12
N LEU A 161 -10.44 4.04 -12.81
CA LEU A 161 -10.50 2.63 -13.17
C LEU A 161 -10.53 1.74 -11.92
N VAL A 162 -9.59 1.93 -10.98
CA VAL A 162 -9.56 1.16 -9.72
C VAL A 162 -10.84 1.39 -8.91
N ASN A 163 -11.24 2.65 -8.77
CA ASN A 163 -12.41 3.06 -8.00
C ASN A 163 -13.71 2.42 -8.52
N ASN A 164 -13.88 2.39 -9.86
CA ASN A 164 -15.06 1.83 -10.50
C ASN A 164 -15.06 0.29 -10.50
N GLN A 165 -13.94 -0.35 -10.85
CA GLN A 165 -13.84 -1.81 -10.85
C GLN A 165 -14.04 -2.41 -9.46
N SER A 166 -13.60 -1.69 -8.42
CA SER A 166 -13.68 -2.13 -7.03
C SER A 166 -14.90 -1.56 -6.28
N GLN A 167 -15.71 -0.72 -6.92
CA GLN A 167 -16.92 -0.09 -6.35
C GLN A 167 -16.65 0.63 -5.01
N LEU A 168 -15.49 1.29 -4.88
CA LEU A 168 -15.04 1.90 -3.64
C LEU A 168 -15.81 3.18 -3.28
N ASN A 169 -16.44 3.82 -4.27
CA ASN A 169 -17.15 5.09 -4.12
C ASN A 169 -16.26 6.22 -3.55
N TRP A 170 -14.95 6.15 -3.82
CA TRP A 170 -14.02 7.20 -3.42
C TRP A 170 -14.07 8.36 -4.42
N SER A 171 -13.80 9.57 -3.93
CA SER A 171 -13.58 10.74 -4.79
C SER A 171 -12.10 11.06 -4.82
N PHE A 172 -11.51 11.19 -6.01
CA PHE A 172 -10.08 11.49 -6.08
C PHE A 172 -9.74 12.84 -5.42
N ARG A 173 -10.63 13.83 -5.56
CA ARG A 173 -10.50 15.13 -4.90
C ARG A 173 -10.41 15.01 -3.38
N SER A 174 -11.18 14.09 -2.79
CA SER A 174 -11.12 13.78 -1.36
C SER A 174 -9.78 13.14 -0.99
N GLN A 175 -9.31 12.18 -1.79
CA GLN A 175 -8.02 11.51 -1.53
C GLN A 175 -6.83 12.47 -1.65
N ILE A 176 -6.80 13.36 -2.65
CA ILE A 176 -5.80 14.44 -2.75
C ILE A 176 -5.85 15.35 -1.53
N SER A 177 -7.05 15.70 -1.06
CA SER A 177 -7.20 16.55 0.13
C SER A 177 -6.66 15.87 1.39
N LYS A 178 -6.90 14.56 1.55
CA LYS A 178 -6.36 13.74 2.64
C LYS A 178 -4.83 13.64 2.55
N PHE A 179 -4.28 13.39 1.37
CA PHE A 179 -2.83 13.36 1.12
C PHE A 179 -2.16 14.68 1.52
N ILE A 180 -2.73 15.82 1.07
CA ILE A 180 -2.23 17.15 1.44
C ILE A 180 -2.31 17.36 2.96
N LYS A 181 -3.42 16.94 3.58
CA LYS A 181 -3.60 17.08 5.02
C LYS A 181 -2.49 16.32 5.76
N ARG A 182 -2.30 15.04 5.45
CA ARG A 182 -1.32 14.14 6.07
C ARG A 182 0.12 14.63 5.90
N PHE A 183 0.53 15.07 4.71
CA PHE A 183 1.95 15.35 4.49
C PHE A 183 2.36 16.82 4.72
N PHE A 184 1.40 17.75 4.76
CA PHE A 184 1.72 19.19 4.76
C PHE A 184 0.99 20.02 5.81
N LYS A 185 -0.30 19.79 6.07
CA LYS A 185 -1.08 20.67 6.95
C LYS A 185 -1.06 20.19 8.40
N GLU A 186 -1.44 18.94 8.61
CA GLU A 186 -1.65 18.32 9.92
C GLU A 186 -1.07 16.90 9.86
N PRO A 187 0.27 16.76 9.80
CA PRO A 187 0.88 15.44 9.79
C PRO A 187 0.69 14.72 11.11
N TYR A 188 0.54 13.40 11.02
CA TYR A 188 0.50 12.54 12.20
C TYR A 188 1.89 12.48 12.86
N ARG A 189 2.95 12.50 12.05
CA ARG A 189 4.35 12.61 12.51
C ARG A 189 5.13 13.59 11.65
N GLU A 190 6.00 14.37 12.30
CA GLU A 190 6.87 15.31 11.58
C GLU A 190 7.87 14.59 10.66
N GLU A 191 8.18 13.32 10.92
CA GLU A 191 8.98 12.47 10.03
C GLU A 191 8.33 12.27 8.66
N GLU A 192 6.99 12.14 8.57
CA GLU A 192 6.30 12.05 7.29
C GLU A 192 6.42 13.34 6.47
N ARG A 193 6.37 14.49 7.15
CA ARG A 193 6.60 15.80 6.53
C ARG A 193 8.03 15.92 6.03
N GLN A 194 9.01 15.39 6.75
CA GLN A 194 10.39 15.40 6.30
C GLN A 194 10.59 14.44 5.12
N TRP A 195 10.05 13.23 5.21
CA TRP A 195 10.11 12.21 4.17
C TRP A 195 9.58 12.73 2.82
N ILE A 196 8.42 13.41 2.80
CA ILE A 196 7.88 13.93 1.54
C ILE A 196 8.73 15.09 0.96
N LYS A 197 9.42 15.86 1.81
CA LYS A 197 10.35 16.91 1.35
C LYS A 197 11.63 16.31 0.79
N ASP A 198 12.12 15.24 1.38
CA ASP A 198 13.29 14.51 0.89
C ASP A 198 12.97 13.85 -0.46
N LEU A 199 11.76 13.28 -0.59
CA LEU A 199 11.24 12.80 -1.88
C LEU A 199 11.16 13.94 -2.90
N ALA A 200 10.65 15.12 -2.51
CA ALA A 200 10.59 16.28 -3.39
C ALA A 200 11.97 16.69 -3.92
N THR A 201 12.96 16.67 -3.02
CA THR A 201 14.35 17.02 -3.31
C THR A 201 14.99 15.97 -4.21
N LYS A 202 14.82 14.68 -3.91
CA LYS A 202 15.37 13.55 -4.67
C LYS A 202 14.93 13.58 -6.13
N TYR A 203 13.65 13.89 -6.38
CA TYR A 203 13.08 13.92 -7.73
C TYR A 203 13.09 15.33 -8.36
N ASN A 204 13.62 16.34 -7.66
CA ASN A 204 13.63 17.75 -8.09
C ASN A 204 12.23 18.24 -8.52
N ILE A 205 11.23 18.04 -7.66
CA ILE A 205 9.83 18.33 -7.96
C ILE A 205 9.25 19.45 -7.09
N SER A 206 8.38 20.25 -7.70
CA SER A 206 7.53 21.20 -6.99
C SER A 206 6.19 20.54 -6.66
N ILE A 207 6.09 19.94 -5.47
CA ILE A 207 4.88 19.21 -5.06
C ILE A 207 3.64 20.09 -5.11
N LYS A 208 3.75 21.35 -4.66
CA LYS A 208 2.63 22.29 -4.69
C LYS A 208 2.10 22.52 -6.11
N GLN A 209 2.99 22.67 -7.09
CA GLN A 209 2.60 22.88 -8.49
C GLN A 209 1.96 21.62 -9.05
N LYS A 210 2.57 20.44 -8.85
CA LYS A 210 2.02 19.15 -9.29
C LYS A 210 0.64 18.87 -8.70
N LEU A 211 0.46 19.02 -7.39
CA LEU A 211 -0.86 18.79 -6.78
C LEU A 211 -1.93 19.79 -7.26
N ALA A 212 -1.55 21.02 -7.60
CA ALA A 212 -2.46 21.99 -8.20
C ALA A 212 -2.86 21.60 -9.63
N GLU A 213 -1.89 21.13 -10.44
CA GLU A 213 -2.13 20.59 -11.77
C GLU A 213 -3.05 19.37 -11.72
N LEU A 214 -2.74 18.37 -10.89
CA LEU A 214 -3.58 17.19 -10.70
C LEU A 214 -5.01 17.55 -10.27
N SER A 215 -5.15 18.47 -9.32
CA SER A 215 -6.48 18.92 -8.87
C SER A 215 -7.28 19.63 -9.96
N SER A 216 -6.62 20.26 -10.93
CA SER A 216 -7.27 20.95 -12.04
C SER A 216 -7.92 20.01 -13.05
N LYS A 217 -7.50 18.74 -13.08
CA LYS A 217 -8.07 17.70 -13.96
C LYS A 217 -9.36 17.09 -13.43
N LEU A 218 -9.70 17.32 -12.16
CA LEU A 218 -10.85 16.73 -11.46
C LEU A 218 -12.14 17.54 -11.61
N THR A 219 -12.38 18.08 -12.81
CA THR A 219 -13.54 18.93 -13.13
C THR A 219 -14.87 18.23 -12.88
#